data_AF-A0A7W8ZW20-F1
#
_entry.id   AF-A0A7W8ZW20-F1
#
_cell.length_a   1.000
_cell.length_b   1.000
_cell.length_c   1.000
_cell.angle_alpha   90.00
_cell.angle_beta   90.00
_cell.angle_gamma   90.00
#
_symmetry.space_group_name_H-M   'P 1'
#
loop_
_entity.id
_entity.type
_entity.pdbx_description
1 polymer ?
#
loop_
_entity_poly.entity_id
_entity_poly.type
_entity_poly.pdbx_seq_one_letter_code
_entity_poly.pdbx_strand_id
1 'polypeptide(L)'
;MPAHDSAGSAATSTTTAFPMPDLGPSPPPEPLTPERIEEMRVADLEASWALVVGTYPDAVRPEATFVGFIDKDTTVSVLRECFEANGVPIDEGRSSPDLNGPVTSIGSSVATEAQAVGNFICHAQHPVKPMSAMSAAQLGYVYDYLTKFLVPCYASFGIVNEPAPSREFFVENWPRQNWFPSAFANEMSLEVDPAIEEHCPPDE
;
A
#
# COMPACT_ATOMS: atom_id res chain seq x y z
N MET A 1 30.45 -40.21 39.24
CA MET A 1 29.72 -38.93 39.12
C MET A 1 30.47 -38.06 38.13
N PRO A 2 29.75 -37.38 37.23
CA PRO A 2 30.14 -37.26 35.83
C PRO A 2 30.77 -35.89 35.49
N ALA A 3 31.62 -35.88 34.47
CA ALA A 3 31.81 -34.71 33.61
C ALA A 3 31.37 -35.17 32.21
N HIS A 4 30.15 -34.82 31.84
CA HIS A 4 29.72 -34.84 30.44
C HIS A 4 29.93 -33.43 29.92
N ASP A 5 30.99 -33.26 29.15
CA ASP A 5 31.14 -32.13 28.25
C ASP A 5 30.04 -32.24 27.18
N SER A 6 28.91 -31.58 27.45
CA SER A 6 27.92 -31.28 26.42
C SER A 6 28.50 -30.16 25.57
N ALA A 7 29.21 -30.53 24.50
CA ALA A 7 29.47 -29.63 23.39
C ALA A 7 28.13 -29.24 22.76
N GLY A 8 27.59 -28.11 23.19
CA GLY A 8 26.49 -27.44 22.52
C GLY A 8 26.99 -26.99 21.15
N SER A 9 26.69 -27.76 20.11
CA SER A 9 26.66 -27.24 18.75
C SER A 9 25.54 -26.22 18.69
N ALA A 10 25.90 -24.95 18.88
CA ALA A 10 25.09 -23.84 18.43
C ALA A 10 25.06 -23.93 16.89
N ALA A 11 24.03 -24.61 16.37
CA ALA A 11 23.66 -24.47 14.97
C ALA A 11 23.25 -23.00 14.80
N THR A 12 24.18 -22.23 14.24
CA THR A 12 23.94 -20.88 13.74
C THR A 12 22.94 -21.06 12.61
N SER A 13 21.65 -20.87 12.91
CA SER A 13 20.61 -20.79 11.89
C SER A 13 20.91 -19.54 11.10
N THR A 14 21.60 -19.72 9.98
CA THR A 14 21.86 -18.66 9.02
C THR A 14 20.63 -18.65 8.13
N THR A 15 19.58 -17.98 8.60
CA THR A 15 18.36 -17.68 7.85
C THR A 15 18.79 -16.95 6.59
N THR A 16 18.91 -17.68 5.48
CA THR A 16 19.38 -17.10 4.22
C THR A 16 18.14 -16.75 3.44
N ALA A 17 17.80 -15.46 3.39
CA ALA A 17 16.75 -14.92 2.53
C ALA A 17 16.89 -15.50 1.11
N PHE A 18 15.76 -15.71 0.42
CA PHE A 18 15.81 -16.21 -0.96
C PHE A 18 16.68 -15.26 -1.79
N PRO A 19 17.60 -15.77 -2.62
CA PRO A 19 18.56 -14.92 -3.28
C PRO A 19 17.83 -13.97 -4.26
N MET A 20 17.91 -12.67 -3.97
CA MET A 20 17.42 -11.62 -4.87
C MET A 20 18.19 -11.69 -6.19
N PRO A 21 17.52 -11.88 -7.35
CA PRO A 21 18.16 -11.74 -8.64
C PRO A 21 18.62 -10.29 -8.83
N ASP A 22 19.72 -10.11 -9.56
CA ASP A 22 20.13 -8.77 -10.00
C ASP A 22 19.15 -8.27 -11.08
N LEU A 23 18.24 -7.39 -10.67
CA LEU A 23 17.27 -6.72 -11.55
C LEU A 23 17.81 -5.38 -12.09
N GLY A 24 19.02 -4.98 -11.69
CA GLY A 24 19.51 -3.62 -11.84
C GLY A 24 18.77 -2.63 -10.91
N PRO A 25 19.06 -1.32 -11.02
CA PRO A 25 18.39 -0.31 -10.22
C PRO A 25 16.95 -0.09 -10.68
N SER A 26 16.04 0.08 -9.72
CA SER A 26 14.67 0.53 -10.02
C SER A 26 14.69 1.89 -10.73
N PRO A 27 13.97 2.04 -11.86
CA PRO A 27 13.93 3.32 -12.56
C PRO A 27 13.32 4.43 -11.68
N PRO A 28 13.94 5.62 -11.59
CA PRO A 28 13.42 6.68 -10.76
C PRO A 28 12.07 7.19 -11.31
N PRO A 29 11.15 7.60 -10.43
CA PRO A 29 9.92 8.28 -10.86
C PRO A 29 10.25 9.60 -11.54
N GLU A 30 9.43 9.96 -12.52
CA GLU A 30 9.54 11.26 -13.16
C GLU A 30 9.06 12.36 -12.19
N PRO A 31 9.87 13.40 -11.93
CA PRO A 31 9.47 14.44 -11.00
C PRO A 31 8.29 15.25 -11.57
N LEU A 32 7.27 15.49 -10.74
CA LEU A 32 6.16 16.36 -11.10
C LEU A 32 6.54 17.83 -10.96
N THR A 33 6.08 18.66 -11.90
CA THR A 33 6.20 20.13 -11.79
C THR A 33 5.22 20.67 -10.74
N PRO A 34 5.50 21.83 -10.12
CA PRO A 34 4.56 22.48 -9.20
C PRO A 34 3.19 22.73 -9.81
N GLU A 35 3.14 23.11 -11.08
CA GLU A 35 1.90 23.32 -11.82
C GLU A 35 1.10 22.02 -11.94
N ARG A 36 1.78 20.91 -12.25
CA ARG A 36 1.12 19.61 -12.35
C ARG A 36 0.61 19.09 -11.01
N ILE A 37 1.36 19.34 -9.94
CA ILE A 37 0.93 19.00 -8.57
C ILE A 37 -0.35 19.76 -8.22
N GLU A 38 -0.42 21.05 -8.55
CA GLU A 38 -1.61 21.86 -8.29
C GLU A 38 -2.82 21.43 -9.14
N GLU A 39 -2.60 21.14 -10.43
CA GLU A 39 -3.65 20.58 -11.29
C GLU A 39 -4.25 19.29 -10.72
N MET A 40 -3.39 18.37 -10.26
CA MET A 40 -3.83 17.10 -9.67
C MET A 40 -4.59 17.33 -8.37
N ARG A 41 -4.10 18.21 -7.49
CA ARG A 41 -4.78 18.56 -6.23
C ARG A 41 -6.18 19.10 -6.47
N VAL A 42 -6.35 20.00 -7.45
CA VAL A 42 -7.66 20.55 -7.82
C VAL A 42 -8.55 19.47 -8.43
N ALA A 43 -8.03 18.62 -9.31
CA ALA A 43 -8.79 17.52 -9.91
C ALA A 43 -9.29 16.52 -8.86
N ASP A 44 -8.44 16.13 -7.90
CA ASP A 44 -8.80 15.23 -6.80
C ASP A 44 -9.85 15.86 -5.89
N LEU A 45 -9.75 17.17 -5.63
CA LEU A 45 -10.74 17.91 -4.86
C LEU A 45 -12.11 17.92 -5.55
N GLU A 46 -12.16 18.17 -6.86
CA GLU A 46 -13.41 18.14 -7.61
C GLU A 46 -14.00 16.73 -7.71
N ALA A 47 -13.16 15.71 -7.90
CA ALA A 47 -13.59 14.31 -7.89
C ALA A 47 -14.17 13.91 -6.52
N SER A 48 -13.52 14.32 -5.43
CA SER A 48 -14.01 14.08 -4.07
C SER A 48 -15.36 14.75 -3.82
N TRP A 49 -15.52 16.02 -4.24
CA TRP A 49 -16.81 16.70 -4.12
C TRP A 49 -17.89 16.05 -4.97
N ALA A 50 -17.56 15.60 -6.18
CA ALA A 50 -18.49 14.89 -7.06
C ALA A 50 -19.04 13.60 -6.42
N LEU A 51 -18.23 12.89 -5.62
CA LEU A 51 -18.70 11.74 -4.85
C LEU A 51 -19.72 12.13 -3.76
N VAL A 52 -19.49 13.27 -3.09
CA VAL A 52 -20.43 13.80 -2.08
C VAL A 52 -21.77 14.11 -2.72
N VAL A 53 -21.82 14.93 -3.77
CA VAL A 53 -23.08 15.30 -4.43
C VAL A 53 -23.73 14.15 -5.20
N GLY A 54 -22.94 13.15 -5.60
CA GLY A 54 -23.48 11.90 -6.17
C GLY A 54 -24.35 11.13 -5.17
N THR A 55 -24.03 11.21 -3.87
CA THR A 55 -24.78 10.55 -2.79
C THR A 55 -25.80 11.49 -2.13
N TYR A 56 -25.43 12.76 -1.95
CA TYR A 56 -26.20 13.81 -1.29
C TYR A 56 -26.36 15.02 -2.25
N PRO A 57 -27.33 15.00 -3.18
CA PRO A 57 -27.42 16.00 -4.26
C PRO A 57 -27.64 17.43 -3.78
N ASP A 58 -28.27 17.60 -2.62
CA ASP A 58 -28.57 18.91 -2.02
C ASP A 58 -27.43 19.41 -1.11
N ALA A 59 -26.34 18.65 -0.99
CA ALA A 59 -25.22 19.02 -0.14
C ALA A 59 -24.59 20.33 -0.61
N VAL A 60 -24.34 21.23 0.35
CA VAL A 60 -23.70 22.51 0.08
C VAL A 60 -22.19 22.36 0.23
N ARG A 61 -21.44 22.78 -0.78
CA ARG A 61 -19.97 22.71 -0.76
C ARG A 61 -19.41 23.64 0.32
N PRO A 62 -18.64 23.11 1.30
CA PRO A 62 -18.01 23.95 2.30
C PRO A 62 -16.82 24.69 1.71
N GLU A 63 -16.48 25.84 2.29
CA GLU A 63 -15.17 26.45 2.07
C GLU A 63 -14.12 25.65 2.85
N ALA A 64 -13.17 25.05 2.14
CA ALA A 64 -12.05 24.33 2.73
C ALA A 64 -10.73 24.96 2.28
N THR A 65 -10.00 25.55 3.23
CA THR A 65 -8.69 26.16 2.97
C THR A 65 -7.63 25.09 2.89
N PHE A 66 -6.89 25.03 1.78
CA PHE A 66 -5.71 24.17 1.66
C PHE A 66 -4.65 24.60 2.69
N VAL A 67 -4.30 23.69 3.60
CA VAL A 67 -3.31 23.93 4.67
C VAL A 67 -1.93 23.48 4.25
N GLY A 68 -1.84 22.38 3.50
CA GLY A 68 -0.59 21.84 3.02
C GLY A 68 -0.70 20.37 2.65
N PHE A 69 0.26 19.87 1.90
CA PHE A 69 0.34 18.44 1.61
C PHE A 69 0.82 17.66 2.84
N ILE A 70 0.25 16.48 3.03
CA ILE A 70 0.73 15.49 3.99
C ILE A 70 1.50 14.38 3.27
N ASP A 71 2.39 13.72 4.00
CA ASP A 71 3.18 12.57 3.56
C ASP A 71 2.78 11.31 4.33
N LYS A 72 3.36 10.16 3.97
CA LYS A 72 3.02 8.87 4.57
C LYS A 72 3.22 8.84 6.09
N ASP A 73 4.23 9.55 6.60
CA ASP A 73 4.61 9.52 8.01
C ASP A 73 3.65 10.35 8.87
N THR A 74 3.03 11.37 8.27
CA THR A 74 2.10 12.29 8.93
C THR A 74 0.63 12.00 8.62
N THR A 75 0.33 11.18 7.61
CA THR A 75 -1.04 10.94 7.13
C THR A 75 -1.98 10.47 8.23
N VAL A 76 -1.56 9.47 9.02
CA VAL A 76 -2.43 8.87 10.05
C VAL A 76 -2.77 9.88 11.15
N SER A 77 -1.80 10.65 11.65
CA SER A 77 -2.05 11.59 12.75
C SER A 77 -2.88 12.79 12.29
N VAL A 78 -2.55 13.39 11.14
CA VAL A 78 -3.23 14.61 10.67
C VAL A 78 -4.68 14.32 10.29
N LEU A 79 -4.94 13.25 9.54
CA LEU A 79 -6.32 12.93 9.14
C LEU A 79 -7.18 12.49 10.32
N ARG A 80 -6.60 11.80 11.31
CA ARG A 80 -7.31 11.42 12.54
C ARG A 80 -7.83 12.64 13.28
N GLU A 81 -6.94 13.59 13.56
CA GLU A 81 -7.31 14.83 14.27
C GLU A 81 -8.43 15.57 13.52
N CYS A 82 -8.33 15.64 12.20
CA CYS A 82 -9.36 16.29 11.39
C CYS A 82 -10.69 15.52 11.41
N PHE A 83 -10.67 14.20 11.26
CA PHE A 83 -11.88 13.38 11.29
C PHE A 83 -12.59 13.45 12.63
N GLU A 84 -11.85 13.39 13.75
CA GLU A 84 -12.40 13.56 15.10
C GLU A 84 -13.03 14.94 15.27
N ALA A 85 -12.36 16.01 14.81
CA ALA A 85 -12.88 17.37 14.87
C ALA A 85 -14.17 17.57 14.05
N ASN A 86 -14.34 16.81 12.96
CA ASN A 86 -15.50 16.89 12.08
C ASN A 86 -16.56 15.81 12.34
N GLY A 87 -16.39 14.97 13.38
CA GLY A 87 -17.32 13.89 13.70
C GLY A 87 -17.42 12.80 12.62
N VAL A 88 -16.35 12.64 11.84
CA VAL A 88 -16.23 11.62 10.79
C VAL A 88 -15.80 10.30 11.44
N PRO A 89 -16.51 9.19 11.20
CA PRO A 89 -16.09 7.87 11.67
C PRO A 89 -14.72 7.49 11.10
N ILE A 90 -13.86 6.96 11.95
CA ILE A 90 -12.51 6.56 11.59
C ILE A 90 -12.45 5.05 11.40
N ASP A 91 -11.94 4.62 10.25
CA ASP A 91 -11.55 3.25 9.99
C ASP A 91 -10.02 3.15 10.07
N GLU A 92 -9.52 2.28 10.94
CA GLU A 92 -8.07 2.07 11.11
C GLU A 92 -7.61 0.83 10.35
N GLY A 93 -6.60 1.00 9.50
CA GLY A 93 -5.88 -0.12 8.92
C GLY A 93 -4.61 -0.41 9.72
N ARG A 94 -4.36 -1.70 9.94
CA ARG A 94 -3.14 -2.24 10.58
C ARG A 94 -2.53 -3.25 9.63
N SER A 95 -1.21 -3.41 9.70
CA SER A 95 -0.54 -4.44 8.92
C SER A 95 -0.99 -5.83 9.38
N SER A 96 -1.36 -6.68 8.43
CA SER A 96 -1.50 -8.12 8.69
C SER A 96 -0.10 -8.73 8.89
N PRO A 97 0.07 -9.75 9.76
CA PRO A 97 -0.92 -10.38 10.62
C PRO A 97 -1.11 -9.70 11.99
N ASP A 98 -0.31 -8.68 12.34
CA ASP A 98 -0.38 -8.01 13.64
C ASP A 98 -1.53 -7.00 13.74
N LEU A 99 -2.74 -7.52 13.93
CA LEU A 99 -3.96 -6.71 14.14
C LEU A 99 -3.92 -5.88 15.43
N ASN A 100 -2.95 -6.10 16.32
CA ASN A 100 -2.72 -5.27 17.51
C ASN A 100 -1.54 -4.31 17.34
N GLY A 101 -0.84 -4.38 16.20
CA GLY A 101 0.30 -3.55 15.84
C GLY A 101 -0.09 -2.10 15.57
N PRO A 102 0.87 -1.21 15.28
CA PRO A 102 0.59 0.20 15.03
C PRO A 102 -0.40 0.40 13.87
N VAL A 103 -1.21 1.45 13.96
CA VAL A 103 -2.08 1.87 12.85
C VAL A 103 -1.21 2.36 11.70
N THR A 104 -1.35 1.73 10.53
CA THR A 104 -0.54 2.02 9.33
C THR A 104 -1.33 2.77 8.26
N SER A 105 -2.65 2.78 8.34
CA SER A 105 -3.50 3.61 7.47
C SER A 105 -4.76 4.07 8.20
N ILE A 106 -5.37 5.13 7.67
CA ILE A 106 -6.62 5.69 8.19
C ILE A 106 -7.57 5.97 7.02
N GLY A 107 -8.83 5.57 7.19
CA GLY A 107 -9.92 5.81 6.27
C GLY A 107 -11.17 6.27 7.00
N SER A 108 -12.28 6.34 6.28
CA SER A 108 -13.57 6.73 6.83
C SER A 108 -14.73 5.98 6.16
N SER A 109 -15.74 5.67 6.96
CA SER A 109 -17.01 5.08 6.53
C SER A 109 -18.13 6.05 6.86
N VAL A 110 -18.44 6.92 5.91
CA VAL A 110 -19.46 7.97 6.08
C VAL A 110 -20.86 7.42 5.86
N ALA A 111 -21.80 7.78 6.73
CA ALA A 111 -23.20 7.35 6.66
C ALA A 111 -24.19 8.53 6.54
N THR A 112 -23.76 9.74 6.87
CA THR A 112 -24.59 10.95 6.81
C THR A 112 -23.95 12.02 5.93
N GLU A 113 -24.77 12.96 5.44
CA GLU A 113 -24.28 14.12 4.67
C GLU A 113 -23.22 14.90 5.45
N ALA A 114 -23.44 15.15 6.74
CA ALA A 114 -22.48 15.86 7.60
C ALA A 114 -21.12 15.13 7.68
N GLN A 115 -21.12 13.80 7.75
CA GLN A 115 -19.90 13.01 7.75
C GLN A 115 -19.20 13.03 6.38
N ALA A 116 -19.95 12.97 5.29
CA ALA A 116 -19.40 13.07 3.94
C ALA A 116 -18.76 14.45 3.68
N VAL A 117 -19.42 15.52 4.12
CA VAL A 117 -18.91 16.89 4.06
C VAL A 117 -17.67 17.05 4.96
N GLY A 118 -17.70 16.51 6.18
CA GLY A 118 -16.55 16.49 7.09
C GLY A 118 -15.34 15.76 6.49
N ASN A 119 -15.58 14.60 5.86
CA ASN A 119 -14.54 13.84 5.17
C ASN A 119 -13.92 14.63 4.01
N PHE A 120 -14.76 15.28 3.20
CA PHE A 120 -14.31 16.18 2.14
C PHE A 120 -13.44 17.32 2.68
N ILE A 121 -13.85 17.97 3.77
CA ILE A 121 -13.08 19.06 4.39
C ILE A 121 -11.66 18.58 4.76
N CYS A 122 -11.55 17.42 5.39
CA CYS A 122 -10.25 16.90 5.83
C CYS A 122 -9.31 16.61 4.66
N HIS A 123 -9.80 15.97 3.60
CA HIS A 123 -9.00 15.71 2.40
C HIS A 123 -8.71 16.97 1.58
N ALA A 124 -9.56 18.00 1.66
CA ALA A 124 -9.33 19.29 1.02
C ALA A 124 -8.27 20.13 1.74
N GLN A 125 -8.27 20.10 3.08
CA GLN A 125 -7.31 20.81 3.92
C GLN A 125 -5.93 20.14 3.89
N HIS A 126 -5.92 18.81 3.92
CA HIS A 126 -4.73 17.97 4.07
C HIS A 126 -4.64 16.90 2.97
N PRO A 127 -4.52 17.29 1.68
CA PRO A 127 -4.36 16.30 0.62
C PRO A 127 -3.00 15.60 0.72
N VAL A 128 -2.96 14.32 0.37
CA VAL A 128 -1.69 13.60 0.19
C VAL A 128 -0.97 14.20 -1.02
N LYS A 129 0.35 14.38 -0.92
CA LYS A 129 1.13 14.90 -2.06
C LYS A 129 0.99 13.97 -3.28
N PRO A 130 0.52 14.48 -4.43
CA PRO A 130 0.42 13.68 -5.65
C PRO A 130 1.77 13.12 -6.06
N MET A 131 1.76 11.87 -6.55
CA MET A 131 2.92 11.21 -7.15
C MET A 131 2.69 11.00 -8.64
N SER A 132 3.77 10.97 -9.41
CA SER A 132 3.71 10.60 -10.82
C SER A 132 3.19 9.18 -10.98
N ALA A 133 2.37 8.95 -12.00
CA ALA A 133 2.07 7.58 -12.41
C ALA A 133 3.37 6.83 -12.75
N MET A 134 3.40 5.53 -12.46
CA MET A 134 4.55 4.70 -12.83
C MET A 134 4.74 4.67 -14.34
N SER A 135 5.97 4.88 -14.80
CA SER A 135 6.34 4.72 -16.20
C SER A 135 6.35 3.25 -16.62
N ALA A 136 6.31 2.98 -17.93
CA ALA A 136 6.44 1.62 -18.46
C ALA A 136 7.73 0.91 -18.02
N ALA A 137 8.82 1.68 -17.80
CA ALA A 137 10.06 1.14 -17.28
C ALA A 137 9.91 0.68 -15.82
N GLN A 138 9.25 1.49 -14.99
CA GLN A 138 8.98 1.15 -13.58
C GLN A 138 8.04 -0.05 -13.46
N LEU A 139 6.93 -0.06 -14.21
CA LEU A 139 6.02 -1.21 -14.25
C LEU A 139 6.71 -2.47 -14.75
N GLY A 140 7.62 -2.31 -15.70
CA GLY A 140 8.45 -3.38 -16.20
C GLY A 140 9.46 -3.93 -15.18
N TYR A 141 9.95 -3.08 -14.27
CA TYR A 141 10.78 -3.49 -13.13
C TYR A 141 9.94 -4.23 -12.08
N VAL A 142 8.75 -3.71 -11.73
CA VAL A 142 7.80 -4.40 -10.84
C VAL A 142 7.45 -5.78 -11.38
N TYR A 143 7.14 -5.90 -12.68
CA TYR A 143 6.89 -7.21 -13.30
C TYR A 143 8.07 -8.17 -13.13
N ASP A 144 9.29 -7.70 -13.34
CA ASP A 144 10.50 -8.51 -13.19
C ASP A 144 10.71 -8.92 -11.72
N TYR A 145 10.44 -8.04 -10.76
CA TYR A 145 10.46 -8.37 -9.34
C TYR A 145 9.46 -9.48 -9.01
N LEU A 146 8.20 -9.29 -9.39
CA LEU A 146 7.13 -10.25 -9.11
C LEU A 146 7.41 -11.63 -9.73
N THR A 147 7.92 -11.67 -10.97
CA THR A 147 8.07 -12.93 -11.72
C THR A 147 9.42 -13.61 -11.55
N LYS A 148 10.51 -12.86 -11.38
CA LYS A 148 11.88 -13.41 -11.27
C LYS A 148 12.33 -13.60 -9.84
N PHE A 149 11.74 -12.88 -8.88
CA PHE A 149 12.03 -13.02 -7.47
C PHE A 149 10.85 -13.62 -6.69
N LEU A 150 9.72 -12.91 -6.64
CA LEU A 150 8.67 -13.21 -5.67
C LEU A 150 7.97 -14.56 -5.93
N VAL A 151 7.60 -14.85 -7.18
CA VAL A 151 7.03 -16.15 -7.57
C VAL A 151 7.99 -17.32 -7.28
N PRO A 152 9.28 -17.29 -7.71
CA PRO A 152 10.25 -18.32 -7.33
C PRO A 152 10.47 -18.44 -5.81
N CYS A 153 10.44 -17.32 -5.08
CA CYS A 153 10.56 -17.33 -3.63
C CYS A 153 9.40 -18.08 -2.99
N TYR A 154 8.16 -17.75 -3.34
CA TYR A 154 6.96 -18.48 -2.90
C TYR A 154 7.00 -19.97 -3.27
N ALA A 155 7.49 -20.31 -4.46
CA ALA A 155 7.64 -21.70 -4.87
C ALA A 155 8.62 -22.49 -3.97
N SER A 156 9.63 -21.84 -3.38
CA SER A 156 10.55 -22.47 -2.42
C SER A 156 9.87 -22.86 -1.10
N PHE A 157 8.74 -22.22 -0.78
CA PHE A 157 7.86 -22.56 0.33
C PHE A 157 6.70 -23.49 -0.07
N GLY A 158 6.70 -24.03 -1.30
CA GLY A 158 5.64 -24.91 -1.80
C GLY A 158 4.37 -24.19 -2.26
N ILE A 159 4.41 -22.86 -2.36
CA ILE A 159 3.28 -22.05 -2.85
C ILE A 159 3.38 -21.94 -4.36
N VAL A 160 2.32 -22.36 -5.05
CA VAL A 160 2.21 -22.35 -6.51
C VAL A 160 1.26 -21.22 -6.88
N ASN A 161 1.81 -20.23 -7.58
CA ASN A 161 1.03 -19.10 -8.08
C ASN A 161 0.53 -19.38 -9.50
N GLU A 162 -0.61 -18.79 -9.86
CA GLU A 162 -1.09 -18.78 -11.24
C GLU A 162 -0.06 -18.15 -12.18
N PRO A 163 0.08 -18.64 -13.43
CA PRO A 163 1.02 -18.09 -14.38
C PRO A 163 0.83 -16.58 -14.59
N ALA A 164 1.94 -15.85 -14.60
CA ALA A 164 1.93 -14.43 -14.90
C ALA A 164 1.42 -14.15 -16.33
N PRO A 165 0.68 -13.06 -16.55
CA PRO A 165 0.41 -12.58 -17.91
C PRO A 165 1.72 -12.13 -18.58
N SER A 166 1.71 -11.88 -19.88
CA SER A 166 2.87 -11.28 -20.55
C SER A 166 3.22 -9.92 -19.93
N ARG A 167 4.50 -9.55 -19.94
CA ARG A 167 4.99 -8.26 -19.46
C ARG A 167 4.29 -7.08 -20.13
N GLU A 168 4.09 -7.15 -21.44
CA GLU A 168 3.39 -6.12 -22.22
C GLU A 168 1.95 -5.94 -21.70
N PHE A 169 1.21 -7.04 -21.56
CA PHE A 169 -0.14 -7.01 -20.99
C PHE A 169 -0.16 -6.42 -19.57
N PHE A 170 0.78 -6.80 -18.71
CA PHE A 170 0.88 -6.26 -17.35
C PHE A 170 1.07 -4.75 -17.36
N VAL A 171 2.00 -4.24 -18.16
CA VAL A 171 2.30 -2.80 -18.26
C VAL A 171 1.11 -2.03 -18.86
N GLU A 172 0.47 -2.56 -19.90
CA GLU A 172 -0.66 -1.91 -20.58
C GLU A 172 -1.94 -1.87 -19.74
N ASN A 173 -2.13 -2.85 -18.85
CA ASN A 173 -3.37 -2.99 -18.07
C ASN A 173 -3.22 -2.58 -16.60
N TRP A 174 -2.06 -2.09 -16.17
CA TRP A 174 -1.83 -1.68 -14.79
C TRP A 174 -2.84 -0.61 -14.30
N PRO A 175 -3.34 -0.68 -13.04
CA PRO A 175 -3.20 -1.75 -12.05
C PRO A 175 -4.30 -2.83 -12.14
N ARG A 176 -4.99 -2.93 -13.29
CA ARG A 176 -6.16 -3.79 -13.54
C ARG A 176 -5.82 -5.06 -14.32
N GLN A 177 -4.57 -5.53 -14.27
CA GLN A 177 -4.11 -6.75 -14.94
C GLN A 177 -4.73 -8.04 -14.38
N ASN A 178 -5.49 -7.96 -13.29
CA ASN A 178 -6.16 -9.10 -12.64
C ASN A 178 -5.21 -10.25 -12.29
N TRP A 179 -3.97 -9.92 -11.94
CA TRP A 179 -2.94 -10.87 -11.53
C TRP A 179 -1.93 -10.18 -10.60
N PHE A 180 -1.66 -10.83 -9.48
CA PHE A 180 -0.56 -10.58 -8.55
C PHE A 180 -0.20 -11.91 -7.88
N PRO A 181 1.09 -12.18 -7.61
CA PRO A 181 1.47 -13.34 -6.82
C PRO A 181 0.99 -13.16 -5.37
N SER A 182 0.53 -14.25 -4.76
CA SER A 182 0.03 -14.30 -3.40
C SER A 182 0.77 -15.37 -2.60
N ALA A 183 1.13 -15.03 -1.37
CA ALA A 183 1.63 -15.99 -0.39
C ALA A 183 0.54 -16.99 0.04
N PHE A 184 -0.73 -16.71 -0.24
CA PHE A 184 -1.88 -17.53 0.14
C PHE A 184 -2.45 -18.39 -0.98
N ALA A 185 -1.81 -18.43 -2.15
CA ALA A 185 -2.40 -19.03 -3.37
C ALA A 185 -2.89 -20.49 -3.18
N ASN A 186 -2.32 -21.21 -2.20
CA ASN A 186 -2.65 -22.60 -1.89
C ASN A 186 -3.26 -22.83 -0.49
N GLU A 187 -3.47 -21.79 0.32
CA GLU A 187 -3.87 -21.94 1.71
C GLU A 187 -5.32 -21.50 1.97
N MET A 188 -6.03 -22.26 2.79
CA MET A 188 -7.29 -21.82 3.42
C MET A 188 -7.02 -20.93 4.66
N SER A 189 -5.76 -20.74 5.02
CA SER A 189 -5.31 -19.86 6.10
C SER A 189 -5.11 -18.44 5.58
N LEU A 190 -5.48 -17.45 6.38
CA LEU A 190 -5.17 -16.03 6.16
C LEU A 190 -3.90 -15.59 6.90
N GLU A 191 -3.22 -16.51 7.59
CA GLU A 191 -1.95 -16.24 8.27
C GLU A 191 -0.80 -16.61 7.32
N VAL A 192 0.01 -15.61 6.93
CA VAL A 192 1.28 -15.86 6.23
C VAL A 192 2.25 -16.41 7.27
N ASP A 193 2.93 -17.51 6.94
CA ASP A 193 4.07 -17.95 7.75
C ASP A 193 5.09 -16.79 7.82
N PRO A 194 5.45 -16.28 9.01
CA PRO A 194 6.43 -15.20 9.15
C PRO A 194 7.76 -15.48 8.44
N ALA A 195 8.11 -16.77 8.25
CA ALA A 195 9.26 -17.16 7.45
C ALA A 195 9.12 -16.74 5.98
N ILE A 196 7.92 -16.80 5.40
CA ILE A 196 7.68 -16.33 4.02
C ILE A 196 7.86 -14.82 3.94
N GLU A 197 7.32 -14.03 4.87
CA GLU A 197 7.47 -12.57 4.86
C GLU A 197 8.94 -12.15 5.00
N GLU A 198 9.69 -12.83 5.87
CA GLU A 198 11.11 -12.56 6.09
C GLU A 198 11.97 -12.92 4.86
N HIS A 199 11.66 -14.02 4.16
CA HIS A 199 12.48 -14.52 3.05
C HIS A 199 12.03 -14.04 1.67
N CYS A 200 10.75 -13.67 1.54
CA CYS A 200 10.08 -13.24 0.32
C CYS A 200 9.40 -11.87 0.56
N PRO A 201 10.16 -10.81 0.90
CA PRO A 201 9.56 -9.51 1.14
C PRO A 201 8.73 -9.08 -0.08
N PRO A 202 7.48 -8.62 0.10
CA PRO A 202 6.78 -7.95 -0.98
C PRO A 202 7.50 -6.62 -1.30
N ASP A 203 7.46 -6.20 -2.57
CA ASP A 203 7.96 -4.87 -2.96
C ASP A 203 7.08 -3.82 -2.24
N GLU A 204 7.67 -3.02 -1.34
CA GLU A 204 6.98 -1.93 -0.62
C GLU A 204 6.71 -0.70 -1.51
#